data_AF-A0A9E4BTM9-F1
#
_entry.id   AF-A0A9E4BTM9-F1
#
_cell.length_a   1.000
_cell.length_b   1.000
_cell.length_c   1.000
_cell.angle_alpha   90.00
_cell.angle_beta   90.00
_cell.angle_gamma   90.00
#
_symmetry.space_group_name_H-M   'P 1'
#
loop_
_entity.id
_entity.type
_entity.pdbx_description
1 polymer ?
#
loop_
_entity_poly.entity_id
_entity_poly.type
_entity_poly.pdbx_seq_one_letter_code
_entity_poly.pdbx_strand_id
1 'polypeptide(L)'
;MSSFVWPLRGADVFEMAGDSYVLANVAFRFPLLRQLAMGWPLPLFFQNVQGELFLDVGSAFNRDSFEPWEARDGGFELRDLKAGYGLGVRVNMGLALFRYDLAWPTDFAETGHPRQYFSIDFTGLF
;
A
#
# COMPACT_ATOMS: atom_id res chain seq x y z
N MET A 1 -8.14 -21.15 -5.76
CA MET A 1 -8.27 -19.73 -5.36
C MET A 1 -7.09 -19.35 -4.48
N SER A 2 -5.92 -19.10 -5.08
CA SER A 2 -4.78 -18.56 -4.37
C SER A 2 -4.87 -17.04 -4.44
N SER A 3 -5.37 -16.39 -3.38
CA SER A 3 -5.17 -14.95 -3.24
C SER A 3 -3.67 -14.74 -3.04
N PHE A 4 -2.97 -14.34 -4.11
CA PHE A 4 -1.64 -13.79 -3.98
C PHE A 4 -1.80 -12.47 -3.23
N VAL A 5 -1.69 -12.55 -1.90
CA VAL A 5 -1.61 -11.39 -1.04
C VAL A 5 -0.23 -10.80 -1.31
N TRP A 6 -0.18 -9.68 -2.04
CA TRP A 6 1.03 -8.90 -2.14
C TRP A 6 1.48 -8.58 -0.71
N PRO A 7 2.64 -9.08 -0.25
CA PRO A 7 3.19 -8.63 1.01
C PRO A 7 3.39 -7.12 0.87
N LEU A 8 2.83 -6.36 1.81
CA LEU A 8 3.02 -4.92 2.03
C LEU A 8 3.78 -4.20 0.91
N ARG A 9 3.07 -3.43 0.09
CA ARG A 9 3.69 -2.62 -0.98
C ARG A 9 4.65 -1.59 -0.37
N GLY A 10 5.90 -1.99 -0.22
CA GLY A 10 6.99 -1.12 0.25
C GLY A 10 7.66 -1.52 1.55
N ALA A 11 7.22 -2.58 2.24
CA ALA A 11 7.98 -3.13 3.36
C ALA A 11 8.70 -4.39 2.90
N ASP A 12 10.03 -4.31 2.80
CA ASP A 12 10.89 -5.48 2.68
C ASP A 12 10.67 -6.36 3.93
N VAL A 13 9.88 -7.44 3.77
CA VAL A 13 9.56 -8.37 4.86
C VAL A 13 10.69 -9.39 5.10
N PHE A 14 11.91 -9.10 4.67
CA PHE A 14 13.00 -10.10 4.67
C PHE A 14 14.28 -9.70 5.39
N GLU A 15 14.28 -8.65 6.20
CA GLU A 15 15.49 -8.29 6.95
C GLU A 15 15.17 -7.57 8.27
N MET A 16 14.52 -8.26 9.21
CA MET A 16 14.53 -7.87 10.63
C MET A 16 14.30 -9.12 11.47
N ALA A 17 15.35 -9.56 12.16
CA ALA A 17 15.32 -10.67 13.11
C ALA A 17 14.52 -10.25 14.35
N GLY A 18 13.26 -10.65 14.43
CA GLY A 18 12.40 -10.43 15.58
C GLY A 18 11.27 -11.46 15.63
N ASP A 19 10.99 -12.00 16.81
CA ASP A 19 10.04 -13.11 17.01
C ASP A 19 8.55 -12.70 16.94
N SER A 20 8.26 -11.42 16.67
CA SER A 20 6.90 -10.88 16.61
C SER A 20 6.81 -9.65 15.70
N TYR A 21 5.66 -9.46 15.06
CA TYR A 21 5.37 -8.33 14.19
C TYR A 21 3.93 -7.82 14.39
N VAL A 22 3.72 -6.52 14.18
CA VAL A 22 2.40 -5.89 14.12
C VAL A 22 2.28 -5.16 12.79
N LEU A 23 1.14 -5.33 12.11
CA LEU A 23 0.83 -4.71 10.84
C LEU A 23 -0.59 -4.15 10.90
N ALA A 24 -0.75 -2.89 10.47
CA ALA A 24 -2.02 -2.22 10.30
C ALA A 24 -2.09 -1.60 8.90
N ASN A 25 -3.17 -1.85 8.18
CA ASN A 25 -3.48 -1.20 6.91
C ASN A 25 -4.83 -0.49 7.04
N VAL A 26 -4.85 0.79 6.71
CA VAL A 26 -6.05 1.60 6.60
C VAL A 26 -6.19 2.06 5.17
N ALA A 27 -7.31 1.73 4.52
CA ALA A 27 -7.58 2.12 3.15
C ALA A 27 -8.95 2.80 3.04
N PHE A 28 -8.97 4.02 2.52
CA PHE A 28 -10.18 4.74 2.17
C PHE A 28 -10.41 4.67 0.66
N ARG A 29 -11.50 4.03 0.25
CA ARG A 29 -11.87 3.84 -1.15
C ARG A 29 -13.03 4.75 -1.52
N PHE A 30 -12.95 5.39 -2.68
CA PHE A 30 -13.98 6.29 -3.17
C PHE A 30 -14.15 6.19 -4.68
N PRO A 31 -15.35 6.48 -5.22
CA PRO A 31 -15.55 6.55 -6.67
C PRO A 31 -14.83 7.79 -7.21
N LEU A 32 -13.72 7.59 -7.94
CA LEU A 32 -12.94 8.68 -8.51
C LEU A 32 -13.61 9.23 -9.77
N LEU A 33 -13.93 8.35 -10.73
CA LEU A 33 -14.70 8.70 -11.94
C LEU A 33 -15.72 7.60 -12.24
N ARG A 34 -16.97 7.98 -12.46
CA ARG A 34 -18.02 7.02 -12.88
C ARG A 34 -17.84 6.60 -14.34
N GLN A 35 -17.47 7.55 -15.19
CA GLN A 35 -17.33 7.36 -16.62
C GLN A 35 -16.22 8.29 -17.14
N LEU A 36 -15.27 7.73 -17.88
CA LEU A 36 -14.26 8.48 -18.61
C LEU A 36 -14.28 7.99 -20.06
N ALA A 37 -14.64 8.89 -20.97
CA ALA A 37 -14.63 8.65 -22.41
C ALA A 37 -13.57 9.56 -23.04
N MET A 38 -12.58 8.96 -23.70
CA MET A 38 -11.55 9.68 -24.45
C MET A 38 -11.68 9.34 -25.92
N GLY A 39 -11.65 10.34 -26.81
CA GLY A 39 -11.85 10.16 -28.25
C GLY A 39 -10.57 10.14 -29.10
N TRP A 40 -9.45 10.69 -28.60
CA TRP A 40 -8.17 10.77 -29.31
C TRP A 40 -7.02 10.59 -28.32
N PRO A 41 -5.92 9.86 -28.64
CA PRO A 41 -5.62 9.14 -29.90
C PRO A 41 -6.24 7.74 -30.02
N LEU A 42 -6.83 7.22 -28.94
CA LEU A 42 -7.50 5.92 -28.90
C LEU A 42 -8.87 6.10 -28.23
N PRO A 43 -9.98 5.63 -28.86
CA PRO A 43 -11.30 5.68 -28.25
C PRO A 43 -11.36 4.70 -27.07
N LEU A 44 -11.13 5.23 -25.86
CA LEU A 44 -11.12 4.46 -24.62
C LEU A 44 -12.34 4.83 -23.79
N PHE A 45 -12.96 3.80 -23.21
CA PHE A 45 -14.11 3.94 -22.36
C PHE A 45 -13.91 3.21 -21.05
N PHE A 46 -13.74 3.97 -19.98
CA PHE A 46 -13.58 3.43 -18.63
C PHE A 46 -14.81 3.73 -17.80
N GLN A 47 -15.31 2.71 -17.10
CA GLN A 47 -16.37 2.85 -16.11
C GLN A 47 -15.85 2.44 -14.75
N ASN A 48 -16.48 2.96 -13.69
CA ASN A 48 -16.22 2.57 -12.31
C ASN A 48 -14.74 2.72 -11.89
N VAL A 49 -14.11 3.83 -12.26
CA VAL A 49 -12.77 4.18 -11.80
C VAL A 49 -12.83 4.50 -10.32
N GLN A 50 -12.09 3.75 -9.51
CA GLN A 50 -12.03 3.91 -8.06
C GLN A 50 -10.69 4.50 -7.66
N GLY A 51 -10.74 5.49 -6.76
CA GLY A 51 -9.59 6.00 -6.05
C GLY A 51 -9.44 5.28 -4.71
N GLU A 52 -8.20 5.17 -4.24
CA GLU A 52 -7.86 4.65 -2.93
C GLU A 52 -6.82 5.57 -2.28
N LEU A 53 -7.06 5.98 -1.04
CA LEU A 53 -6.01 6.48 -0.15
C LEU A 53 -5.65 5.34 0.79
N PHE A 54 -4.38 5.06 0.98
CA PHE A 54 -3.96 4.02 1.92
C PHE A 54 -2.86 4.50 2.85
N LEU A 55 -2.85 3.92 4.04
CA LEU A 55 -1.82 4.07 5.05
C LEU A 55 -1.52 2.67 5.59
N ASP A 56 -0.28 2.24 5.42
CA ASP A 56 0.31 1.03 5.94
C ASP A 56 1.25 1.40 7.09
N VAL A 57 1.13 0.73 8.23
CA VAL A 57 2.02 0.88 9.37
C VAL A 57 2.40 -0.51 9.85
N GLY A 58 3.69 -0.76 10.02
CA GLY A 58 4.23 -2.05 10.45
C GLY A 58 5.41 -1.88 11.39
N SER A 59 5.55 -2.81 12.34
CA SER A 59 6.70 -2.87 13.22
C SER A 59 7.07 -4.32 13.53
N ALA A 60 8.36 -4.60 13.52
CA ALA A 60 8.91 -5.88 13.98
C ALA A 60 9.59 -5.65 15.33
N PHE A 61 9.37 -6.52 16.31
CA PHE A 61 9.99 -6.42 17.63
C PHE A 61 10.33 -7.80 18.20
N ASN A 62 11.37 -7.86 19.03
CA ASN A 62 11.75 -9.08 19.74
C ASN A 62 11.00 -9.16 21.08
N ARG A 63 10.37 -10.31 21.36
CA ARG A 63 9.54 -10.52 22.57
C ARG A 63 10.38 -10.63 23.84
N ASP A 64 11.61 -11.15 23.72
CA ASP A 64 12.48 -11.45 24.87
C ASP A 64 13.30 -10.23 25.34
N SER A 65 13.31 -9.16 24.54
CA SER A 65 13.89 -7.85 24.87
C SER A 65 12.86 -6.73 24.63
N PHE A 66 11.61 -6.99 25.02
CA PHE A 66 10.51 -6.04 24.90
C PHE A 66 10.66 -4.95 25.98
N GLU A 67 11.40 -3.89 25.67
CA GLU A 67 11.33 -2.61 26.36
C GLU A 67 10.33 -1.74 25.58
N PRO A 68 9.06 -1.63 26.02
CA PRO A 68 8.03 -0.93 25.24
C PRO A 68 8.25 0.59 25.15
N TRP A 69 9.21 1.14 25.92
CA TRP A 69 9.48 2.57 26.02
C TRP A 69 10.95 2.80 26.44
N GLU A 70 11.75 3.47 25.59
CA GLU A 70 12.98 4.14 26.03
C GLU A 70 12.70 5.64 26.02
N ALA A 71 12.63 6.26 27.20
CA ALA A 71 12.38 7.70 27.29
C ALA A 71 13.66 8.46 26.95
N ARG A 72 13.78 8.89 25.69
CA ARG A 72 14.75 9.92 25.30
C ARG A 72 14.01 11.19 24.91
N ASP A 73 14.39 12.30 25.55
CA ASP A 73 13.93 13.67 25.26
C ASP A 73 12.42 13.84 24.99
N GLY A 74 11.58 13.19 25.81
CA GLY A 74 10.13 13.43 25.82
C GLY A 74 9.35 12.85 24.64
N GLY A 75 9.93 11.91 23.88
CA GLY A 75 9.27 11.22 22.77
C GLY A 75 9.22 9.70 22.93
N PHE A 76 8.22 9.06 22.30
CA PHE A 76 8.14 7.61 22.14
C PHE A 76 8.91 7.20 20.89
N GLU A 77 9.99 6.42 21.03
CA GLU A 77 10.81 5.98 19.89
C GLU A 77 10.69 4.45 19.73
N LEU A 78 9.87 3.99 18.78
CA LEU A 78 9.87 2.60 18.33
C LEU A 78 10.88 2.49 17.17
N ARG A 79 12.09 2.00 17.44
CA ARG A 79 13.20 1.90 16.46
C ARG A 79 12.85 1.20 15.14
N ASP A 80 11.83 0.35 15.13
CA ASP A 80 11.51 -0.50 13.98
C ASP A 80 10.12 -0.23 13.38
N LEU A 81 9.52 0.93 13.63
CA LEU A 81 8.22 1.29 13.06
C LEU A 81 8.38 1.85 11.64
N LYS A 82 7.99 1.06 10.64
CA LYS A 82 7.94 1.47 9.23
C LYS A 82 6.51 1.80 8.85
N ALA A 83 6.29 2.93 8.20
CA ALA A 83 5.02 3.26 7.61
C ALA A 83 5.16 3.58 6.12
N GLY A 84 4.02 3.62 5.45
CA GLY A 84 3.92 4.06 4.08
C GLY A 84 2.50 4.53 3.81
N TYR A 85 2.36 5.65 3.12
CA TYR A 85 1.05 6.12 2.68
C TYR A 85 1.05 6.30 1.17
N GLY A 86 -0.13 6.31 0.56
CA GLY A 86 -0.20 6.45 -0.87
C GLY A 86 -1.58 6.61 -1.46
N LEU A 87 -1.56 6.72 -2.79
CA LEU A 87 -2.71 6.93 -3.63
C LEU A 87 -2.80 5.80 -4.65
N GLY A 88 -3.97 5.21 -4.80
CA GLY A 88 -4.26 4.15 -5.75
C GLY A 88 -5.37 4.54 -6.71
N VAL A 89 -5.28 4.06 -7.94
CA VAL A 89 -6.34 4.12 -8.96
C VAL A 89 -6.59 2.71 -9.46
N ARG A 90 -7.86 2.32 -9.49
CA ARG A 90 -8.32 1.01 -9.98
C ARG A 90 -9.34 1.21 -11.07
N VAL A 91 -9.12 0.58 -12.21
CA VAL A 91 -10.01 0.67 -13.38
C VAL A 91 -10.45 -0.74 -13.76
N ASN A 92 -11.75 -1.00 -13.67
CA ASN A 92 -12.33 -2.27 -14.08
C ASN A 92 -12.73 -2.18 -15.57
N MET A 93 -12.04 -2.93 -16.42
CA MET A 93 -12.30 -3.02 -17.87
C MET A 93 -13.10 -4.28 -18.26
N GLY A 94 -13.75 -4.93 -17.29
CA GLY A 94 -14.50 -6.16 -17.48
C GLY A 94 -13.61 -7.41 -17.50
N LEU A 95 -12.75 -7.52 -18.51
CA LEU A 95 -11.83 -8.67 -18.66
C LEU A 95 -10.51 -8.50 -17.89
N ALA A 96 -10.15 -7.25 -17.59
CA ALA A 96 -8.93 -6.90 -16.88
C ALA A 96 -9.22 -5.86 -15.79
N LEU A 97 -8.56 -6.00 -14.64
CA LEU A 97 -8.51 -4.99 -13.60
C LEU A 97 -7.14 -4.33 -13.65
N PHE A 98 -7.14 -3.06 -14.01
CA PHE A 98 -5.96 -2.22 -13.94
C PHE A 98 -5.83 -1.61 -12.55
N ARG A 99 -4.62 -1.64 -11.99
CA ARG A 99 -4.32 -1.03 -10.69
C ARG A 99 -2.99 -0.28 -10.79
N TYR A 100 -3.01 0.97 -10.40
CA TYR A 100 -1.84 1.82 -10.31
C TYR A 100 -1.78 2.44 -8.93
N ASP A 101 -0.66 2.33 -8.24
CA ASP A 101 -0.50 2.81 -6.87
C ASP A 101 0.82 3.55 -6.69
N LEU A 102 0.76 4.71 -6.08
CA LEU A 102 1.90 5.57 -5.75
C LEU A 102 2.05 5.61 -4.24
N ALA A 103 3.15 5.09 -3.72
CA ALA A 103 3.40 4.96 -2.29
C ALA A 103 4.65 5.74 -1.87
N TRP A 104 4.59 6.41 -0.73
CA TRP A 104 5.73 7.05 -0.10
C TRP A 104 6.05 6.31 1.21
N PRO A 105 7.23 5.68 1.33
CA PRO A 105 7.67 5.13 2.60
C PRO A 105 8.00 6.27 3.56
N THR A 106 7.67 6.11 4.84
CA THR A 106 7.96 7.08 5.89
C THR A 106 8.20 6.38 7.22
N ASP A 107 9.09 6.93 8.03
CA ASP A 107 9.30 6.55 9.43
C ASP A 107 8.68 7.58 10.39
N PHE A 108 7.74 8.39 9.89
CA PHE A 108 7.12 9.56 10.57
C PHE A 108 8.05 10.74 10.85
N ALA A 109 9.36 10.63 10.62
CA ALA A 109 10.31 11.73 10.70
C ALA A 109 10.72 12.21 9.29
N GLU A 110 11.01 11.26 8.41
CA GLU A 110 11.41 11.46 7.04
C GLU A 110 10.47 10.73 6.07
N THR A 111 10.34 11.28 4.86
CA THR A 111 9.57 10.65 3.78
C THR A 111 10.55 10.32 2.66
N GLY A 112 10.61 9.04 2.31
CA GLY A 112 11.47 8.55 1.25
C GLY A 112 10.91 8.80 -0.16
N HIS A 113 11.66 8.38 -1.17
CA HIS A 113 11.27 8.54 -2.55
C HIS A 113 10.01 7.74 -2.90
N PRO A 114 9.12 8.30 -3.75
CA PRO A 114 7.91 7.61 -4.19
C PRO A 114 8.23 6.32 -4.93
N ARG A 115 7.51 5.26 -4.59
CA ARG A 115 7.50 3.97 -5.29
C ARG A 115 6.20 3.85 -6.09
N GLN A 116 6.33 3.44 -7.35
CA GLN A 116 5.19 3.26 -8.25
C GLN A 116 4.95 1.77 -8.46
N TYR A 117 3.71 1.34 -8.28
CA TYR A 117 3.28 -0.03 -8.50
C TYR A 117 2.23 -0.05 -9.59
N PHE A 118 2.38 -1.00 -10.50
CA PHE A 118 1.50 -1.20 -11.63
C PHE A 118 1.15 -2.68 -11.71
N SER A 119 -0.13 -3.00 -11.86
CA SER A 119 -0.58 -4.37 -12.07
C SER A 119 -1.81 -4.41 -12.98
N ILE A 120 -1.88 -5.46 -13.78
CA ILE A 120 -3.04 -5.79 -14.60
C ILE A 120 -3.41 -7.23 -14.28
N ASP A 121 -4.57 -7.40 -13.66
CA ASP A 121 -5.12 -8.71 -13.36
C ASP A 121 -6.11 -9.09 -14.46
N PHE A 122 -5.87 -10.19 -15.18
CA PHE A 122 -6.82 -10.72 -16.15
C PHE A 122 -7.74 -11.74 -15.48
N THR A 123 -9.05 -11.48 -15.50
CA THR A 123 -10.03 -12.46 -14.99
C THR A 123 -10.19 -13.55 -16.05
N GLY A 124 -9.49 -14.66 -15.89
CA GLY A 124 -9.67 -15.84 -16.74
C GLY A 124 -10.99 -16.55 -16.42
N LEU A 125 -11.93 -16.53 -17.38
CA LEU A 125 -12.88 -17.63 -17.58
C LEU A 125 -12.12 -18.71 -18.35
N PHE A 126 -11.42 -19.60 -17.63
CA PHE A 126 -10.99 -20.90 -18.14
C PHE A 126 -11.37 -21.96 -17.12
#